data_AF-A0A2D6KF16-F1
#
_entry.id   AF-A0A2D6KF16-F1
#
_cell.length_a   1.000
_cell.length_b   1.000
_cell.length_c   1.000
_cell.angle_alpha   90.00
_cell.angle_beta   90.00
_cell.angle_gamma   90.00
#
_symmetry.space_group_name_H-M   'P 1'
#
loop_
_entity.id
_entity.type
_entity.pdbx_description
1 polymer ?
#
loop_
_entity_poly.entity_id
_entity_poly.type
_entity_poly.pdbx_seq_one_letter_code
_entity_poly.pdbx_strand_id
1 'polypeptide(L)'
;MATFSKSEERILITNDIDFTNSEHFPREKVFSVIWLRIPQEKLESSISSFSKLLENPPEFEGNLITLYEDRFTVESIPPSLI
;
A
#
# COMPACT_ATOMS: atom_id res chain seq x y z
N MET A 1 0.37 13.95 7.54
CA MET A 1 -0.26 12.93 6.66
C MET A 1 -0.10 11.53 7.23
N ALA A 2 1.10 11.12 7.64
CA ALA A 2 1.35 9.82 8.29
C ALA A 2 0.51 9.59 9.58
N THR A 3 0.51 10.54 10.52
CA THR A 3 -0.22 10.41 11.80
C THR A 3 -1.74 10.19 11.62
N PHE A 4 -2.35 10.83 10.62
CA PHE A 4 -3.77 10.65 10.29
C PHE A 4 -4.07 9.29 9.64
N SER A 5 -3.12 8.75 8.87
CA SER A 5 -3.28 7.41 8.28
C SER A 5 -3.42 6.35 9.36
N LYS A 6 -2.56 6.39 10.39
CA LYS A 6 -2.63 5.39 11.46
C LYS A 6 -3.85 5.55 12.36
N SER A 7 -4.20 6.78 12.77
CA SER A 7 -5.33 7.00 13.69
C SER A 7 -6.71 6.74 13.08
N GLU A 8 -6.83 6.93 11.76
CA GLU A 8 -8.10 6.77 11.03
C GLU A 8 -8.11 5.54 10.11
N GLU A 9 -7.14 4.63 10.29
CA GLU A 9 -7.03 3.38 9.53
C GLU A 9 -7.03 3.58 8.00
N ARG A 10 -6.48 4.70 7.52
CA ARG A 10 -6.47 5.04 6.10
C ARG A 10 -5.34 4.34 5.38
N ILE A 11 -5.67 3.71 4.27
CA ILE A 11 -4.72 3.12 3.32
C ILE A 11 -4.17 4.24 2.43
N LEU A 12 -2.85 4.39 2.38
CA LEU A 12 -2.20 5.29 1.45
C LEU A 12 -1.99 4.60 0.11
N ILE A 13 -2.45 5.19 -0.99
CA ILE A 13 -2.23 4.68 -2.35
C ILE A 13 -1.24 5.61 -3.06
N THR A 14 -0.12 5.09 -3.55
CA THR A 14 0.94 5.91 -4.16
C THR A 14 1.73 5.15 -5.22
N ASN A 15 2.30 5.87 -6.19
CA ASN A 15 3.31 5.35 -7.12
C ASN A 15 4.74 5.67 -6.68
N ASP A 16 4.89 6.47 -5.63
CA ASP A 16 6.17 6.90 -5.08
C ASP A 16 6.82 5.78 -4.26
N ILE A 17 8.02 5.37 -4.69
CA ILE A 17 8.80 4.30 -4.08
C ILE A 17 9.30 4.68 -2.68
N ASP A 18 9.41 5.96 -2.34
CA ASP A 18 9.94 6.37 -1.04
C ASP A 18 9.05 5.89 0.13
N PHE A 19 7.78 5.63 -0.14
CA PHE A 19 6.83 5.07 0.83
C PHE A 19 7.00 3.57 1.09
N THR A 20 7.85 2.88 0.32
CA THR A 20 8.24 1.49 0.62
C THR A 20 9.45 1.42 1.55
N ASN A 21 10.11 2.55 1.83
CA ASN A 21 11.22 2.59 2.76
C ASN A 21 10.71 2.57 4.21
N SER A 22 10.86 1.42 4.85
CA SER A 22 10.43 1.20 6.23
C SER A 22 11.18 2.01 7.28
N GLU A 23 12.39 2.52 6.98
CA GLU A 23 13.09 3.45 7.88
C GLU A 23 12.35 4.80 7.98
N HIS A 24 11.78 5.25 6.86
CA HIS A 24 11.01 6.49 6.79
C HIS A 24 9.57 6.27 7.26
N PHE A 25 8.97 5.13 6.87
CA PHE A 25 7.58 4.77 7.08
C PHE A 25 7.45 3.43 7.84
N PRO A 26 7.85 3.36 9.11
CA PRO A 26 7.69 2.16 9.91
C PRO A 26 6.21 1.97 10.30
N ARG A 27 5.86 0.77 10.76
CA ARG A 27 4.48 0.34 11.04
C ARG A 27 3.71 1.25 12.02
N GLU A 28 4.40 1.99 12.87
CA GLU A 28 3.80 2.91 13.83
C GLU A 28 3.33 4.23 13.18
N LYS A 29 3.89 4.59 12.02
CA LYS A 29 3.59 5.86 11.35
C LYS A 29 2.48 5.75 10.29
N VAL A 30 2.20 4.56 9.77
CA VAL A 30 1.22 4.35 8.70
C VAL A 30 0.34 3.15 8.99
N PHE A 31 -0.95 3.23 8.65
CA PHE A 31 -1.81 2.07 8.76
C PHE A 31 -1.48 1.04 7.69
N SER A 32 -1.41 1.45 6.42
CA SER A 32 -1.10 0.58 5.29
C SER A 32 -0.68 1.42 4.08
N VAL A 33 0.09 0.82 3.18
CA VAL A 33 0.48 1.44 1.91
C VAL A 33 0.16 0.48 0.76
N ILE A 34 -0.51 0.97 -0.28
CA ILE A 34 -0.61 0.32 -1.58
C ILE A 34 0.35 1.06 -2.52
N TRP A 35 1.41 0.37 -2.95
CA TRP A 35 2.32 0.86 -3.97
C TRP A 35 1.88 0.40 -5.36
N LEU A 36 1.61 1.36 -6.24
CA LEU A 36 1.15 1.11 -7.60
C LEU A 36 2.32 0.80 -8.54
N ARG A 37 2.32 -0.42 -9.07
CA ARG A 37 3.17 -0.90 -10.18
C ARG A 37 2.35 -1.10 -11.45
N ILE A 38 1.38 -0.22 -11.67
CA ILE A 38 0.49 -0.20 -12.84
C ILE A 38 0.79 1.04 -13.67
N PRO A 39 0.95 0.92 -15.00
CA PRO A 39 1.00 2.06 -15.90
C PRO A 39 -0.26 2.94 -15.77
N GLN A 40 -0.10 4.19 -15.31
CA GLN A 40 -1.23 5.10 -15.02
C GLN A 40 -1.97 5.59 -16.28
N GLU A 41 -1.40 5.37 -17.47
CA GLU A 41 -2.01 5.72 -18.76
C GLU A 41 -3.20 4.83 -19.15
N LYS A 42 -3.44 3.73 -18.42
CA LYS A 42 -4.53 2.78 -18.67
C LYS A 42 -5.49 2.73 -17.49
N LEU A 43 -6.51 3.59 -17.51
CA LEU A 43 -7.55 3.63 -16.48
C LEU A 43 -8.20 2.25 -16.25
N GLU A 44 -8.50 1.53 -17.33
CA GLU A 44 -9.09 0.19 -17.27
C GLU A 44 -8.20 -0.82 -16.53
N SER A 45 -6.89 -0.79 -16.75
CA SER A 45 -5.94 -1.64 -16.03
C SER A 45 -5.95 -1.33 -14.53
N SER A 46 -5.98 -0.05 -14.16
CA SER A 46 -6.08 0.37 -12.76
C SER A 46 -7.37 -0.13 -12.11
N ILE A 47 -8.52 0.11 -12.76
CA ILE A 47 -9.83 -0.35 -12.26
C ILE A 47 -9.82 -1.87 -12.08
N SER A 48 -9.42 -2.62 -13.10
CA SER A 48 -9.38 -4.09 -13.04
C SER A 48 -8.48 -4.61 -11.92
N SER A 49 -7.31 -3.99 -11.71
CA SER A 49 -6.38 -4.41 -10.66
C SER A 49 -6.92 -4.16 -9.27
N PHE A 50 -7.55 -3.00 -9.05
CA PHE A 50 -8.21 -2.69 -7.79
C PHE A 50 -9.43 -3.58 -7.55
N SER A 51 -10.22 -3.89 -8.58
CA SER A 51 -11.33 -4.84 -8.46
C SER A 51 -10.85 -6.20 -7.96
N LYS A 52 -9.77 -6.75 -8.53
CA LYS A 52 -9.18 -8.02 -8.08
C LYS A 52 -8.67 -7.97 -6.65
N LEU A 53 -8.04 -6.86 -6.25
CA LEU A 53 -7.60 -6.65 -4.87
C LEU A 53 -8.79 -6.67 -3.90
N LEU A 54 -9.91 -6.06 -4.28
CA LEU A 54 -11.11 -5.96 -3.44
C LEU A 54 -11.96 -7.24 -3.42
N GLU A 55 -11.84 -8.12 -4.42
CA GLU A 55 -12.50 -9.43 -4.41
C GLU A 55 -11.95 -10.34 -3.30
N ASN A 56 -10.64 -10.26 -3.03
CA ASN A 56 -9.98 -10.98 -1.93
C ASN A 56 -9.01 -10.02 -1.21
N PRO A 57 -9.53 -9.12 -0.37
CA PRO A 57 -8.72 -8.08 0.25
C PRO A 57 -7.69 -8.70 1.20
N PRO A 58 -6.42 -8.28 1.13
CA PRO A 58 -5.42 -8.71 2.10
C PRO A 58 -5.66 -8.04 3.46
N GLU A 59 -4.93 -8.50 4.47
CA GLU A 59 -4.80 -7.74 5.71
C GLU A 59 -4.03 -6.45 5.43
N PHE A 60 -4.66 -5.30 5.67
CA PHE A 60 -4.04 -4.00 5.39
C PHE A 60 -3.12 -3.54 6.53
N GLU A 61 -3.48 -3.82 7.78
CA GLU A 61 -2.81 -3.22 8.93
C GLU A 61 -1.32 -3.60 9.01
N GLY A 62 -0.48 -2.59 8.84
CA GLY A 62 0.96 -2.68 8.90
C GLY A 62 1.57 -3.48 7.77
N ASN A 63 0.88 -3.59 6.64
CA ASN A 63 1.40 -4.23 5.45
C ASN A 63 1.58 -3.19 4.33
N LEU A 64 2.65 -3.41 3.55
CA LEU A 64 2.87 -2.84 2.23
C LEU A 64 2.29 -3.81 1.20
N ILE A 65 1.33 -3.34 0.44
CA ILE A 65 0.76 -4.06 -0.69
C ILE A 65 1.37 -3.50 -1.96
N THR A 66 2.02 -4.33 -2.76
CA THR A 66 2.47 -3.92 -4.10
C THR A 66 1.45 -4.41 -5.13
N LEU A 67 0.81 -3.48 -5.84
CA LEU A 67 -0.25 -3.77 -6.79
C LEU A 67 0.27 -3.73 -8.23
N TYR A 68 0.17 -4.84 -8.94
CA TYR A 68 0.48 -5.00 -10.37
C TYR A 68 -0.82 -5.15 -11.18
N GLU A 69 -0.73 -5.19 -12.52
CA GLU A 69 -1.90 -5.32 -13.39
C GLU A 69 -2.71 -6.62 -13.18
N ASP A 70 -2.02 -7.70 -12.83
CA ASP A 70 -2.57 -9.06 -12.77
C ASP A 70 -2.55 -9.68 -11.37
N ARG A 71 -1.82 -9.10 -10.43
CA ARG A 71 -1.57 -9.66 -9.10
C ARG A 71 -1.24 -8.58 -8.07
N PHE A 72 -1.16 -8.98 -6.81
CA PHE A 72 -0.54 -8.18 -5.77
C PHE A 72 0.37 -9.04 -4.88
N THR A 73 1.30 -8.38 -4.19
CA THR A 73 2.10 -8.99 -3.12
C THR A 73 1.87 -8.24 -1.82
N VAL A 74 2.09 -8.91 -0.69
CA VAL A 74 1.90 -8.35 0.65
C VAL A 74 3.17 -8.60 1.44
N GLU A 75 3.71 -7.54 2.03
CA GLU A 75 4.90 -7.58 2.87
C GLU A 75 4.61 -6.83 4.17
N SER A 76 5.02 -7.38 5.30
CA SER A 76 4.86 -6.69 6.58
C SER A 76 5.84 -5.53 6.69
N ILE A 77 5.32 -4.35 7.04
CA ILE A 77 6.12 -3.18 7.36
C ILE A 77 6.78 -3.46 8.71
N PRO A 78 8.12 -3.44 8.78
CA PRO A 78 8.81 -3.66 10.04
C PRO A 78 8.53 -2.51 11.03
N PRO A 79 8.58 -2.81 12.34
CA PRO A 79 8.54 -1.77 13.36
C PRO A 79 9.78 -0.88 13.28
N SER A 80 9.69 0.32 13.85
CA SER A 80 10.86 1.18 13.97
C SER A 80 12.00 0.50 14.74
N LEU A 81 13.23 0.58 14.20
CA LEU A 81 14.43 0.15 14.91
C LEU A 81 14.76 1.23 15.95
N ILE A 82 14.29 1.02 17.18
CA ILE A 82 14.54 1.89 18.35
C ILE A 82 15.99 1.76 18.80
#